data_AF-A0A352WUM1-F1
#
_entry.id   AF-A0A352WUM1-F1
#
_cell.length_a   1.000
_cell.length_b   1.000
_cell.length_c   1.000
_cell.angle_alpha   90.00
_cell.angle_beta   90.00
_cell.angle_gamma   90.00
#
_symmetry.space_group_name_H-M   'P 1'
#
loop_
_entity.id
_entity.type
_entity.pdbx_description
1 polymer ?
#
loop_
_entity_poly.entity_id
_entity_poly.type
_entity_poly.pdbx_seq_one_letter_code
_entity_poly.pdbx_strand_id
1 'polypeptide(L)' 'MHLRCAERVYILIGECSVSTFDHLFEGTKALPWEEWIDGTDAFPVKGHSVQSTLTSIPDCQKIIKKAIVERMK' A
#
# COMPACT_ATOMS: atom_id res chain seq x y z
N MET A 1 -9.16 13.51 -22.80
CA MET A 1 -9.17 12.34 -21.89
C MET A 1 -9.98 11.24 -22.57
N HIS A 2 -9.40 10.04 -22.79
CA HIS A 2 -9.86 9.08 -23.83
C HIS A 2 -10.43 7.74 -23.31
N LEU A 3 -10.51 7.53 -22.00
CA LEU A 3 -11.02 6.28 -21.44
C LEU A 3 -12.56 6.28 -21.45
N ARG A 4 -13.17 5.43 -22.27
CA ARG A 4 -14.64 5.38 -22.44
C ARG A 4 -15.34 4.40 -21.50
N CYS A 5 -14.62 3.40 -20.97
CA CYS A 5 -15.20 2.31 -20.16
C CYS A 5 -14.38 1.96 -18.91
N ALA A 6 -13.30 2.67 -18.60
CA ALA A 6 -12.47 2.34 -17.44
C ALA A 6 -13.14 2.85 -16.16
N GLU A 7 -13.21 2.02 -15.11
CA GLU A 7 -13.73 2.45 -13.81
C GLU A 7 -12.77 3.45 -13.14
N ARG A 8 -11.47 3.13 -13.12
CA ARG A 8 -10.43 3.90 -12.42
C ARG A 8 -9.07 3.74 -13.09
N VAL A 9 -8.20 4.73 -12.89
CA VAL A 9 -6.78 4.68 -13.26
C VAL A 9 -5.97 4.72 -11.96
N TYR A 10 -5.13 3.71 -11.76
CA TYR A 10 -4.25 3.60 -10.59
C TYR A 10 -2.78 3.72 -11.03
N ILE A 11 -1.94 4.16 -10.10
CA ILE A 11 -0.48 4.17 -10.25
C ILE A 11 0.06 3.01 -9.43
N LEU A 12 0.84 2.14 -10.08
CA LEU A 12 1.54 1.05 -9.41
C LEU A 12 2.84 1.60 -8.82
N ILE A 13 2.91 1.71 -7.49
CA ILE A 13 4.11 2.20 -6.78
C ILE A 13 5.12 1.07 -6.58
N GLY A 14 4.64 -0.17 -6.40
CA GLY A 14 5.50 -1.35 -6.28
C GLY A 14 4.70 -2.64 -6.18
N GLU A 15 5.39 -3.75 -6.40
CA GLU A 15 4.86 -5.11 -6.31
C GLU A 15 5.89 -6.01 -5.63
N CYS A 16 5.46 -6.82 -4.66
CA CYS A 16 6.33 -7.80 -4.02
C CYS A 16 5.53 -9.02 -3.54
N SER A 17 6.19 -10.19 -3.53
CA SER A 17 5.61 -11.41 -2.96
C SER A 17 5.85 -11.44 -1.46
N VAL A 18 4.77 -11.52 -0.68
CA VAL A 18 4.82 -11.51 0.78
C VAL A 18 4.06 -12.70 1.34
N SER A 19 4.69 -13.42 2.26
CA SER A 19 4.09 -14.55 2.97
C SER A 19 3.87 -14.27 4.46
N THR A 20 4.49 -13.21 4.99
CA THR A 20 4.41 -12.80 6.40
C THR A 20 4.13 -11.31 6.53
N PHE A 21 3.61 -10.91 7.69
CA PHE A 21 3.34 -9.50 8.01
C PHE A 21 4.61 -8.65 8.06
N ASP A 22 5.75 -9.21 8.47
CA ASP A 22 7.03 -8.50 8.49
C ASP A 22 7.53 -8.22 7.07
N HIS A 23 7.39 -9.18 6.15
CA HIS A 23 7.75 -8.97 4.74
C HIS A 23 6.84 -7.92 4.10
N LEU A 24 5.55 -7.88 4.46
CA LEU A 24 4.63 -6.82 4.04
C LEU A 24 5.07 -5.45 4.57
N PHE A 25 5.49 -5.36 5.82
CA PHE A 25 5.98 -4.12 6.43
C PHE A 25 7.24 -3.62 5.73
N GLU A 26 8.28 -4.44 5.64
CA GLU A 26 9.57 -4.06 5.04
C GLU A 26 9.42 -3.78 3.54
N GLY A 27 8.64 -4.59 2.81
CA GLY A 27 8.36 -4.37 1.39
C GLY A 27 7.61 -3.07 1.14
N THR A 28 6.63 -2.72 2.00
CA THR A 28 5.94 -1.43 1.91
C THR A 28 6.91 -0.29 2.24
N LYS A 29 7.71 -0.41 3.30
CA LYS A 29 8.64 0.64 3.76
C LYS A 29 9.73 0.96 2.72
N ALA A 30 10.13 -0.02 1.92
CA ALA A 30 11.19 0.14 0.92
C ALA A 30 10.80 1.05 -0.28
N LEU A 31 9.51 1.29 -0.49
CA LEU A 31 9.03 2.11 -1.61
C LEU A 31 9.25 3.62 -1.34
N PRO A 32 9.48 4.44 -2.40
CA PRO A 32 9.75 5.88 -2.25
C PRO A 32 8.45 6.68 -2.07
N TRP A 33 7.79 6.54 -0.91
CA TRP A 33 6.52 7.21 -0.62
C TRP A 33 6.62 8.73 -0.63
N GLU A 34 7.79 9.28 -0.32
CA GLU A 34 8.07 10.71 -0.35
C GLU A 34 7.93 11.36 -1.73
N GLU A 35 7.97 10.58 -2.81
CA GLU A 35 7.75 11.09 -4.17
C GLU A 35 6.26 11.28 -4.49
N TRP A 36 5.36 10.71 -3.66
CA TRP A 36 3.93 10.63 -3.93
C TRP A 36 3.04 11.27 -2.86
N ILE A 37 3.51 11.35 -1.62
CA ILE A 37 2.74 11.79 -0.45
C ILE A 37 3.56 12.83 0.32
N ASP A 38 3.02 14.03 0.49
CA ASP A 38 3.63 15.07 1.32
C ASP A 38 3.30 14.90 2.81
N GLY A 39 4.08 15.54 3.69
CA GLY A 39 3.95 15.38 5.15
C GLY A 39 2.60 15.80 5.73
N THR A 40 1.82 16.62 5.02
CA THR A 40 0.47 17.06 5.43
C THR A 40 -0.66 16.27 4.78
N ASP A 41 -0.34 15.34 3.88
CA ASP A 41 -1.34 14.66 3.07
C ASP A 41 -2.06 13.55 3.84
N ALA A 42 -3.35 13.41 3.56
CA ALA A 42 -4.14 12.31 4.09
C ALA A 42 -4.06 11.11 3.14
N PHE A 43 -3.52 9.98 3.61
CA PHE A 43 -3.39 8.74 2.84
C PHE A 43 -4.28 7.61 3.41
N PRO A 44 -5.56 7.51 2.99
CA PRO A 44 -6.43 6.42 3.41
C PRO A 44 -6.06 5.09 2.71
N VAL A 45 -5.79 4.05 3.49
CA VAL A 45 -5.38 2.73 2.97
C VAL A 45 -6.61 1.81 2.77
N LYS A 46 -6.89 1.43 1.53
CA LYS A 46 -7.87 0.38 1.19
C LYS A 46 -7.13 -0.90 0.80
N GLY A 47 -7.48 -2.01 1.45
CA GLY A 47 -6.84 -3.31 1.22
C GLY A 47 -7.83 -4.35 0.71
N HIS A 48 -7.36 -5.23 -0.16
CA HIS A 48 -8.05 -6.44 -0.58
C HIS A 48 -7.09 -7.62 -0.39
N SER A 49 -7.61 -8.74 0.09
CA SER A 49 -6.86 -10.00 0.20
C SER A 49 -7.72 -11.12 -0.36
N VAL A 50 -7.19 -11.85 -1.34
CA VAL A 50 -7.89 -12.94 -2.02
C VAL A 50 -6.94 -14.14 -2.03
N GLN A 51 -7.40 -15.28 -1.49
CA GLN A 51 -6.63 -16.53 -1.45
C GLN A 51 -5.18 -16.38 -0.98
N SER A 52 -4.92 -15.45 -0.06
CA SER A 52 -3.58 -15.11 0.41
C SER A 52 -3.37 -15.63 1.83
N THR A 53 -2.10 -15.91 2.19
CA THR A 53 -1.72 -16.29 3.56
C THR A 53 -2.11 -15.24 4.58
N LEU A 54 -2.06 -13.96 4.21
CA LEU A 54 -2.50 -12.84 5.03
C LEU A 54 -3.98 -12.55 4.78
N THR A 55 -4.85 -13.19 5.55
CA THR A 55 -6.32 -13.08 5.38
C THR A 55 -6.92 -11.87 6.10
N SER A 56 -6.26 -11.37 7.15
CA SER A 56 -6.76 -10.25 7.96
C SER A 56 -6.54 -8.91 7.26
N ILE A 57 -7.56 -8.44 6.52
CA ILE A 57 -7.55 -7.13 5.84
C ILE A 57 -7.30 -5.98 6.83
N PRO A 58 -7.95 -5.91 8.02
CA PRO A 58 -7.70 -4.82 8.96
C PRO A 58 -6.25 -4.75 9.45
N ASP A 59 -5.60 -5.90 9.62
CA ASP A 59 -4.21 -5.95 10.06
C ASP A 59 -3.25 -5.56 8.94
N CYS A 60 -3.48 -6.02 7.70
CA CYS A 60 -2.74 -5.55 6.54
C CYS A 60 -2.82 -4.01 6.39
N GLN A 61 -4.01 -3.42 6.56
CA GLN A 61 -4.18 -1.97 6.50
C GLN A 61 -3.40 -1.23 7.58
N LYS A 62 -3.42 -1.73 8.82
CA LYS A 62 -2.65 -1.14 9.94
C LYS A 62 -1.15 -1.23 9.68
N ILE A 63 -0.66 -2.38 9.21
CA ILE A 63 0.76 -2.62 8.94
C ILE A 63 1.26 -1.72 7.81
N ILE A 64 0.52 -1.63 6.70
CA ILE A 64 0.86 -0.76 5.57
C ILE A 64 0.90 0.70 6.04
N LYS A 65 -0.13 1.15 6.78
CA LYS A 65 -0.17 2.52 7.30
C LYS A 65 1.03 2.80 8.22
N LYS A 66 1.40 1.85 9.08
CA LYS A 66 2.56 1.96 9.95
C LYS A 66 3.87 2.03 9.16
N ALA A 67 4.03 1.21 8.12
CA ALA A 67 5.22 1.17 7.28
C ALA A 67 5.45 2.50 6.55
N ILE A 68 4.38 3.09 5.98
CA ILE A 68 4.44 4.39 5.32
C ILE A 68 4.85 5.48 6.31
N VAL A 69 4.19 5.54 7.48
CA VAL A 69 4.54 6.51 8.53
C VAL A 69 5.99 6.35 9.00
N GLU A 70 6.46 5.12 9.18
CA GLU A 70 7.84 4.85 9.61
C GLU A 70 8.88 5.21 8.55
N ARG A 71 8.50 5.19 7.26
CA ARG A 71 9.37 5.63 6.15
C ARG A 71 9.47 7.16 6.04
N MET A 72 8.39 7.85 6.38
CA MET A 72 8.25 9.31 6.27
C MET A 72 8.60 10.08 7.55
N LYS A 73 8.90 9.38 8.65
CA LYS A 73 9.56 9.96 9.82
C LYS A 73 10.99 10.36 9.49
#